data_AF-A0A7C1HPC6-F1
#
_entry.id   AF-A0A7C1HPC6-F1
#
_cell.length_a   1.000
_cell.length_b   1.000
_cell.length_c   1.000
_cell.angle_alpha   90.00
_cell.angle_beta   90.00
_cell.angle_gamma   90.00
#
_symmetry.space_group_name_H-M   'P 1'
#
loop_
_entity.id
_entity.type
_entity.pdbx_description
1 polymer ?
#
loop_
_entity_poly.entity_id
_entity_poly.type
_entity_poly.pdbx_seq_one_letter_code
_entity_poly.pdbx_strand_id
1 'polypeptide(L)'
;MESQFGRGFVTNLVLIAKHFGLPPDEAWVGVADHITEMELPGRFRGTPVEELTTNLRKRILWHQAGVMDREDAAEVVRALNRLVVAIDRELGIEDPQVGKYD
;
A
#
# COMPACT_ATOMS: atom_id res chain seq x y z
N MET A 1 22.40 6.81 -6.88
CA MET A 1 21.98 7.16 -5.52
C MET A 1 21.39 5.91 -4.91
N GLU A 2 21.89 5.46 -3.76
CA GLU A 2 21.29 4.33 -3.06
C GLU A 2 19.86 4.69 -2.63
N SER A 3 18.97 3.71 -2.68
CA SER A 3 17.60 3.88 -2.20
C SER A 3 17.62 4.02 -0.69
N GLN A 4 17.12 5.14 -0.17
CA GLN A 4 17.08 5.38 1.28
C GLN A 4 16.02 4.52 1.98
N PHE A 5 14.96 4.14 1.26
CA PHE A 5 13.77 3.48 1.82
C PHE A 5 13.39 2.16 1.14
N GLY A 6 14.21 1.72 0.19
CA GLY A 6 14.03 0.48 -0.56
C GLY A 6 13.13 0.62 -1.78
N ARG A 7 13.34 -0.29 -2.75
CA ARG A 7 12.58 -0.36 -4.01
C ARG A 7 11.67 -1.58 -4.11
N GLY A 8 11.76 -2.48 -3.14
CA GLY A 8 11.06 -3.76 -3.18
C GLY A 8 9.55 -3.58 -3.09
N PHE A 9 8.81 -4.23 -4.00
CA PHE A 9 7.37 -4.14 -4.03
C PHE A 9 6.71 -4.65 -2.74
N VAL A 10 6.93 -5.93 -2.42
CA VAL A 10 6.37 -6.56 -1.21
C VAL A 10 6.94 -5.90 0.05
N THR A 11 8.25 -5.65 0.09
CA THR A 11 8.91 -5.01 1.23
C THR A 11 8.26 -3.67 1.56
N ASN A 12 8.06 -2.81 0.56
CA ASN A 12 7.48 -1.49 0.79
C ASN A 12 5.99 -1.57 1.14
N LEU A 13 5.24 -2.53 0.57
CA LEU A 13 3.85 -2.79 1.00
C LEU A 13 3.78 -3.17 2.48
N VAL A 14 4.72 -4.00 2.96
CA VAL A 14 4.80 -4.37 4.39
C VAL A 14 5.13 -3.15 5.25
N LEU A 15 6.06 -2.29 4.83
CA LEU A 15 6.42 -1.08 5.58
C LEU A 15 5.25 -0.09 5.62
N ILE A 16 4.55 0.11 4.51
CA ILE A 16 3.33 0.92 4.45
C ILE A 16 2.25 0.34 5.38
N ALA A 17 2.03 -0.98 5.37
CA ALA A 17 1.06 -1.61 6.26
C ALA A 17 1.41 -1.40 7.75
N LYS A 18 2.70 -1.36 8.12
CA LYS A 18 3.13 -1.04 9.49
C LYS A 18 2.75 0.38 9.90
N HIS A 19 2.93 1.37 9.02
CA HIS A 19 2.48 2.75 9.27
C HIS A 19 0.98 2.80 9.58
N PHE A 20 0.16 2.16 8.75
CA PHE A 20 -1.30 2.15 8.94
C PHE A 20 -1.79 1.15 10.00
N GLY A 21 -0.89 0.51 10.74
CA GLY A 21 -1.18 -0.18 11.99
C GLY A 21 -1.10 0.72 13.23
N LEU A 22 -0.58 1.95 13.08
CA LEU A 22 -0.49 2.97 14.14
C LEU A 22 -1.82 3.74 14.27
N PRO A 23 -2.00 4.55 15.34
CA PRO A 23 -3.05 5.56 15.38
C PRO A 23 -3.06 6.42 14.09
N PRO A 24 -4.24 6.78 13.56
CA PRO A 24 -4.30 7.43 12.24
C PRO A 24 -3.53 8.74 12.10
N ASP A 25 -3.39 9.50 13.18
CA ASP A 25 -2.60 10.74 13.27
C ASP A 25 -1.08 10.49 13.23
N GLU A 26 -0.63 9.30 13.60
CA GLU A 26 0.79 8.88 13.54
C GLU A 26 1.13 8.16 12.23
N ALA A 27 0.14 7.57 11.56
CA ALA A 27 0.31 6.70 10.39
C ALA A 27 0.88 7.39 9.13
N TRP A 28 0.89 8.72 9.08
CA TRP A 28 1.28 9.47 7.87
C TRP A 28 2.75 9.88 7.83
N VAL A 29 3.43 9.85 8.97
CA VAL A 29 4.80 10.36 9.07
C VAL A 29 5.76 9.45 8.32
N GLY A 30 6.31 9.91 7.20
CA GLY A 30 7.32 9.19 6.41
C GLY A 30 6.77 8.06 5.51
N VAL A 31 5.45 7.84 5.46
CA VAL A 31 4.88 6.76 4.64
C VAL A 31 5.08 6.98 3.13
N ALA A 32 5.14 8.25 2.69
CA ALA A 32 5.42 8.63 1.31
C ALA A 32 6.80 8.16 0.81
N ASP A 33 7.75 8.01 1.73
CA ASP A 33 9.12 7.61 1.39
C ASP A 33 9.18 6.16 0.90
N HIS A 34 8.36 5.29 1.50
CA HIS A 34 8.24 3.88 1.08
C HIS A 34 7.57 3.71 -0.28
N ILE A 35 6.76 4.68 -0.71
CA ILE A 35 6.05 4.57 -1.99
C ILE A 35 6.81 5.21 -3.15
N THR A 36 7.62 6.25 -2.88
CA THR A 36 8.28 7.07 -3.91
C THR A 36 9.17 6.24 -4.84
N GLU A 37 10.01 5.36 -4.29
CA GLU A 37 10.92 4.51 -5.08
C GLU A 37 10.47 3.06 -5.25
N MET A 38 9.29 2.69 -4.73
CA MET A 38 8.76 1.34 -4.88
C MET A 38 8.67 0.97 -6.37
N GLU A 39 9.14 -0.21 -6.76
CA GLU A 39 9.06 -0.68 -8.14
C GLU A 39 7.90 -1.67 -8.30
N LEU A 40 7.11 -1.51 -9.37
CA LEU A 40 6.10 -2.51 -9.75
C LEU A 40 6.80 -3.65 -10.51
N PRO A 41 6.71 -4.91 -10.04
CA PRO A 41 7.26 -6.06 -10.75
C PRO A 41 6.70 -6.18 -12.17
N GLY A 42 7.56 -6.50 -13.14
CA GLY A 42 7.17 -6.58 -14.55
C GLY A 42 5.99 -7.54 -14.81
N ARG A 43 5.88 -8.64 -14.03
CA ARG A 43 4.79 -9.61 -14.14
C ARG A 43 3.39 -9.05 -13.82
N PHE A 44 3.32 -7.91 -13.13
CA PHE A 44 2.06 -7.28 -12.75
C PHE A 44 1.64 -6.14 -13.69
N ARG A 45 2.44 -5.84 -14.72
CA ARG A 45 2.06 -4.87 -15.76
C ARG A 45 0.84 -5.34 -16.53
N GLY A 46 -0.13 -4.46 -16.72
CA GLY A 46 -1.41 -4.76 -17.38
C GLY A 46 -2.38 -5.59 -16.53
N THR A 47 -2.04 -5.88 -15.28
CA THR A 47 -2.91 -6.62 -14.35
C THR A 47 -3.65 -5.66 -13.41
N PRO A 48 -4.70 -6.09 -12.70
CA PRO A 48 -5.34 -5.27 -11.66
C PRO A 48 -4.39 -4.77 -10.56
N VAL A 49 -3.27 -5.47 -10.32
CA VAL A 49 -2.25 -5.08 -9.35
C VAL A 49 -1.61 -3.74 -9.73
N GLU A 50 -1.41 -3.46 -11.03
CA GLU A 50 -0.86 -2.18 -11.50
C GLU A 50 -1.78 -1.00 -11.19
N GLU A 51 -3.07 -1.15 -11.44
CA GLU A 51 -4.07 -0.13 -11.16
C GLU A 51 -4.20 0.13 -9.66
N LEU A 52 -4.32 -0.94 -8.86
CA LEU A 52 -4.42 -0.85 -7.41
C LEU A 52 -3.17 -0.25 -6.78
N THR A 53 -1.98 -0.58 -7.31
CA THR A 53 -0.73 0.06 -6.92
C THR A 53 -0.81 1.56 -7.20
N THR A 54 -1.22 1.96 -8.41
CA THR A 54 -1.34 3.38 -8.78
C THR A 54 -2.35 4.12 -7.90
N ASN A 55 -3.46 3.48 -7.55
CA ASN A 55 -4.46 4.03 -6.65
C ASN A 55 -3.89 4.26 -5.24
N LEU A 56 -3.16 3.27 -4.70
CA LEU A 56 -2.47 3.38 -3.41
C LEU A 56 -1.45 4.54 -3.42
N ARG A 57 -0.66 4.67 -4.50
CA ARG A 57 0.30 5.79 -4.65
C ARG A 57 -0.38 7.15 -4.54
N LYS A 58 -1.46 7.34 -5.28
CA LYS A 58 -2.19 8.62 -5.31
C LYS A 58 -2.73 8.97 -3.92
N ARG A 59 -3.34 8.00 -3.22
CA ARG A 59 -3.89 8.23 -1.88
C ARG A 59 -2.81 8.66 -0.89
N ILE A 60 -1.66 7.98 -0.89
CA ILE A 60 -0.56 8.31 0.03
C ILE A 60 0.09 9.65 -0.33
N LEU A 61 0.40 9.88 -1.60
CA LEU A 61 1.14 11.07 -2.03
C LEU A 61 0.31 12.36 -2.04
N TRP A 62 -1.02 12.25 -2.10
CA TRP A 62 -1.92 13.42 -2.13
C TRP A 62 -2.57 13.73 -0.78
N HIS A 63 -2.32 12.91 0.23
CA HIS A 63 -2.81 13.20 1.57
C HIS A 63 -2.20 14.50 2.13
N GLN A 64 -3.02 15.29 2.82
CA GLN A 64 -2.61 16.52 3.48
C GLN A 64 -2.68 16.31 4.99
N ALA A 65 -1.53 16.35 5.65
CA ALA A 65 -1.43 16.12 7.09
C ALA A 65 -2.32 17.07 7.90
N GLY A 66 -3.06 16.51 8.86
CA GLY A 66 -4.01 17.24 9.70
C GLY A 66 -5.39 17.44 9.06
N VAL A 67 -5.64 16.84 7.90
CA VAL A 67 -6.92 16.93 7.16
C VAL A 67 -7.43 15.52 6.91
N MET A 68 -8.50 15.14 7.61
CA MET A 68 -9.18 13.85 7.43
C MET A 68 -8.25 12.62 7.58
N ASP A 69 -7.17 12.75 8.36
CA ASP A 69 -6.15 11.72 8.56
C ASP A 69 -6.75 10.34 8.88
N ARG A 70 -7.82 10.31 9.68
CA ARG A 70 -8.53 9.08 10.05
C ARG A 70 -9.26 8.44 8.88
N GLU A 71 -10.05 9.22 8.16
CA GLU A 71 -10.85 8.75 7.03
C GLU A 71 -9.94 8.28 5.89
N ASP A 72 -8.90 9.06 5.59
CA ASP A 72 -7.92 8.76 4.56
C ASP A 72 -7.10 7.51 4.94
N ALA A 73 -6.71 7.36 6.21
CA ALA A 73 -5.98 6.17 6.66
C ALA A 73 -6.83 4.91 6.48
N ALA A 74 -8.12 4.98 6.81
CA ALA A 74 -9.05 3.88 6.60
C ALA A 74 -9.21 3.52 5.11
N GLU A 75 -9.20 4.53 4.23
CA GLU A 75 -9.20 4.33 2.77
C GLU A 75 -7.90 3.69 2.26
N VAL A 76 -6.74 4.06 2.82
CA VAL A 76 -5.46 3.43 2.49
C VAL A 76 -5.44 1.97 2.91
N VAL A 77 -5.92 1.64 4.12
CA VAL A 77 -6.05 0.25 4.58
C VAL A 77 -6.95 -0.56 3.64
N ARG A 78 -8.08 0.00 3.19
CA ARG A 78 -8.95 -0.64 2.19
C ARG A 78 -8.22 -0.88 0.86
N ALA A 79 -7.43 0.09 0.41
CA ALA A 79 -6.65 -0.05 -0.83
C ALA A 79 -5.56 -1.12 -0.71
N LEU A 80 -4.82 -1.15 0.41
CA LEU A 80 -3.81 -2.17 0.72
C LEU A 80 -4.42 -3.58 0.71
N ASN A 81 -5.54 -3.77 1.40
CA ASN A 81 -6.21 -5.06 1.46
C ASN A 81 -6.61 -5.58 0.07
N ARG A 82 -7.18 -4.70 -0.78
CA ARG A 82 -7.52 -5.06 -2.16
C ARG A 82 -6.28 -5.40 -2.98
N LEU A 83 -5.20 -4.63 -2.82
CA LEU A 83 -3.94 -4.86 -3.53
C LEU A 83 -3.31 -6.21 -3.17
N VAL A 84 -3.23 -6.55 -1.88
CA VAL A 84 -2.66 -7.84 -1.44
C VAL A 84 -3.48 -9.02 -1.97
N VAL A 85 -4.81 -8.95 -1.90
CA VAL A 85 -5.69 -9.98 -2.48
C VAL A 85 -5.50 -10.12 -3.99
N ALA A 86 -5.33 -9.01 -4.71
CA ALA A 86 -5.06 -9.05 -6.14
C ALA A 86 -3.70 -9.67 -6.45
N ILE A 87 -2.67 -9.38 -5.64
CA ILE A 87 -1.35 -10.01 -5.74
C ILE A 87 -1.46 -11.51 -5.56
N ASP A 88 -2.17 -11.98 -4.53
CA ASP A 88 -2.36 -13.41 -4.26
C ASP A 88 -3.02 -14.14 -5.44
N ARG A 89 -4.03 -13.52 -6.07
CA ARG A 89 -4.66 -14.07 -7.28
C ARG A 89 -3.69 -14.19 -8.45
N GLU A 90 -2.89 -13.15 -8.70
CA GLU A 90 -1.84 -13.18 -9.74
C GLU A 90 -0.68 -14.14 -9.42
N LEU A 91 -0.56 -14.57 -8.16
CA LEU A 91 0.35 -15.62 -7.70
C LEU A 91 -0.26 -17.02 -7.78
N GLY A 92 -1.54 -17.14 -8.14
CA GLY A 92 -2.22 -18.43 -8.37
C GLY A 92 -3.07 -18.93 -7.19
N ILE A 93 -3.38 -18.08 -6.21
CA ILE A 93 -4.30 -18.42 -5.12
C ILE A 93 -5.73 -18.12 -5.58
N GLU A 94 -6.60 -19.13 -5.58
CA GLU A 94 -7.96 -19.02 -6.17
C GLU A 94 -8.91 -18.10 -5.39
N ASP A 95 -8.99 -18.27 -4.06
CA ASP A 95 -9.87 -17.46 -3.19
C ASP A 95 -9.12 -16.88 -1.98
N PRO A 96 -8.17 -15.95 -2.19
CA PRO A 96 -7.50 -15.26 -1.10
C PRO A 96 -8.44 -14.26 -0.43
N GLN A 97 -8.42 -14.23 0.90
CA GLN A 97 -9.26 -13.36 1.72
C GLN A 97 -8.44 -12.65 2.79
N VAL A 98 -8.80 -11.40 3.08
CA VAL A 98 -8.31 -10.71 4.27
C VAL A 98 -9.17 -11.17 5.44
N GLY A 99 -8.55 -11.86 6.40
CA GLY A 99 -9.21 -12.27 7.63
C GLY A 99 -9.71 -11.07 8.44
N LYS A 100 -10.61 -11.33 9.38
CA LYS A 100 -11.02 -10.37 10.40
C LYS A 100 -10.47 -10.84 11.74
N TYR A 101 -10.12 -9.90 12.60
CA TYR A 101 -9.88 -10.19 14.01
C TYR A 101 -11.23 -10.08 14.70
N ASP A 102 -11.74 -11.22 15.14
CA ASP A 102 -12.98 -11.36 15.89
C ASP A 102 -12.85 -10.76 17.30
#